data_AF-A0A8S3C3C0-F1
#
_entry.id   AF-A0A8S3C3C0-F1
#
_cell.length_a   1.000
_cell.length_b   1.000
_cell.length_c   1.000
_cell.angle_alpha   90.00
_cell.angle_beta   90.00
_cell.angle_gamma   90.00
#
_symmetry.space_group_name_H-M   'P 1'
#
loop_
_entity.id
_entity.type
_entity.pdbx_description
1 polymer ?
#
loop_
_entity_poly.entity_id
_entity_poly.type
_entity_poly.pdbx_seq_one_letter_code
_entity_poly.pdbx_strand_id
1 'polypeptide(L)' 'MGSEATQLYRKMPNNLRDESSHICALNACSHSGLLQEAWSIFNDTPFKTERIFTTM' A
#
# COMPACT_ATOMS: atom_id res chain seq x y z
N MET A 1 -14.50 -0.30 0.27
CA MET A 1 -13.56 -0.80 1.29
C MET A 1 -12.10 -0.52 0.95
N GLY A 2 -11.60 -0.88 -0.25
CA GLY A 2 -10.20 -0.60 -0.59
C GLY A 2 -9.89 0.88 -0.73
N SER A 3 -10.76 1.67 -1.36
CA SER A 3 -10.53 3.12 -1.53
C SER A 3 -10.46 3.86 -0.20
N GLU A 4 -11.29 3.49 0.78
CA GLU A 4 -11.25 4.06 2.13
C GLU A 4 -9.97 3.66 2.87
N ALA A 5 -9.52 2.41 2.72
CA ALA A 5 -8.25 1.94 3.28
C ALA A 5 -7.06 2.69 2.67
N THR A 6 -7.04 2.88 1.35
CA THR A 6 -6.01 3.67 0.65
C THR A 6 -6.02 5.12 1.12
N GLN A 7 -7.21 5.73 1.28
CA GLN A 7 -7.34 7.11 1.79
C GLN A 7 -6.83 7.24 3.22
N LEU A 8 -7.13 6.28 4.10
CA LEU A 8 -6.61 6.28 5.47
C LEU A 8 -5.09 6.13 5.49
N TYR A 9 -4.54 5.21 4.69
CA TYR A 9 -3.10 5.04 4.53
C TYR A 9 -2.41 6.32 4.05
N ARG A 10 -2.97 7.02 3.06
CA ARG A 10 -2.44 8.31 2.56
C ARG A 10 -2.44 9.41 3.61
N LYS A 11 -3.35 9.37 4.59
CA LYS A 11 -3.39 10.31 5.72
C LYS A 11 -2.34 9.99 6.79
N MET A 12 -1.77 8.78 6.82
CA MET A 12 -0.69 8.46 7.75
C MET A 12 0.58 9.22 7.35
N PRO A 13 1.29 9.84 8.32
CA PRO A 13 2.54 10.52 8.04
C PRO A 13 3.62 9.52 7.65
N ASN A 14 4.47 9.88 6.69
CA ASN A 14 5.41 8.96 6.05
C ASN A 14 6.38 8.28 7.04
N ASN A 15 6.78 8.97 8.12
CA ASN A 15 7.66 8.42 9.15
C ASN A 15 7.01 7.35 10.04
N LEU A 16 5.69 7.20 9.99
CA LEU A 16 4.94 6.17 10.72
C LEU A 16 4.48 5.01 9.81
N ARG A 17 4.77 5.08 8.51
CA ARG A 17 4.43 4.00 7.58
C ARG A 17 5.52 2.94 7.61
N ASP A 18 5.23 1.83 8.27
CA ASP A 18 6.08 0.64 8.27
C ASP A 18 5.73 -0.34 7.14
N GLU A 19 6.48 -1.43 7.02
CA GLU A 19 6.24 -2.48 6.02
C GLU A 19 4.80 -3.04 6.06
N SER A 20 4.24 -3.23 7.26
CA SER A 20 2.89 -3.79 7.40
C SER A 20 1.84 -2.82 6.87
N SER A 21 2.00 -1.51 7.12
CA SER A 21 1.09 -0.50 6.57
C SER A 21 1.07 -0.49 5.03
N HIS A 22 2.23 -0.68 4.39
CA HIS A 22 2.33 -0.77 2.93
C HIS A 22 1.67 -2.05 2.40
N ILE A 23 1.94 -3.19 3.03
CA ILE A 23 1.35 -4.49 2.68
C ILE A 23 -0.19 -4.44 2.79
N CYS A 24 -0.72 -3.88 3.87
CA CYS A 24 -2.16 -3.71 4.04
C CYS A 24 -2.77 -2.83 2.94
N ALA A 25 -2.10 -1.73 2.58
CA ALA A 25 -2.60 -0.84 1.53
C ALA A 25 -2.56 -1.49 0.14
N LEU A 26 -1.50 -2.24 -0.19
CA LEU A 26 -1.38 -3.00 -1.44
C LEU A 26 -2.45 -4.10 -1.54
N ASN A 27 -2.67 -4.88 -0.48
CA ASN A 27 -3.74 -5.89 -0.43
C ASN A 27 -5.13 -5.28 -0.61
N ALA A 28 -5.39 -4.12 0.01
CA ALA A 28 -6.65 -3.40 -0.15
C ALA A 28 -6.87 -2.96 -1.60
N CYS A 29 -5.80 -2.55 -2.28
CA CYS A 29 -5.83 -2.24 -3.71
C CYS A 29 -6.08 -3.48 -4.57
N SER A 30 -5.42 -4.62 -4.31
CA SER A 30 -5.66 -5.90 -5.01
C SER A 30 -7.13 -6.33 -4.92
N HIS A 31 -7.71 -6.32 -3.72
CA HIS A 31 -9.11 -6.71 -3.52
C HIS A 31 -10.10 -5.77 -4.24
N SER A 32 -9.73 -4.51 -4.47
CA SER A 32 -10.64 -3.49 -5.02
C SER A 32 -10.32 -3.07 -6.45
N GLY A 33 -9.35 -3.71 -7.11
CA GLY A 33 -8.94 -3.38 -8.48
C GLY A 33 -8.28 -2.01 -8.64
N LEU A 34 -7.71 -1.44 -7.57
CA LEU A 34 -7.14 -0.08 -7.56
C LEU A 34 -5.67 -0.08 -8.06
N LEU A 35 -5.46 -0.52 -9.30
CA LEU A 35 -4.12 -0.73 -9.86
C LEU A 35 -3.24 0.52 -9.82
N GLN A 36 -3.81 1.68 -10.17
CA GLN A 36 -3.07 2.95 -10.17
C GLN A 36 -2.57 3.33 -8.78
N GLU A 37 -3.38 3.08 -7.75
CA GLU A 37 -2.98 3.36 -6.37
C GLU A 37 -1.98 2.35 -5.84
N ALA A 38 -2.15 1.06 -6.16
CA ALA A 38 -1.18 0.03 -5.85
C ALA A 38 0.21 0.41 -6.41
N TRP A 39 0.27 0.83 -7.67
CA TRP A 39 1.51 1.26 -8.32
C TRP A 39 2.13 2.49 -7.64
N SER A 40 1.31 3.50 -7.32
CA SER A 40 1.80 4.69 -6.64
C SER A 40 2.37 4.37 -5.25
N ILE A 41 1.70 3.51 -4.48
CA ILE A 41 2.17 3.08 -3.14
C ILE A 41 3.45 2.26 -3.26
N PHE A 42 3.50 1.30 -4.19
CA PHE A 42 4.68 0.46 -4.41
C PHE A 42 5.93 1.28 -4.76
N ASN A 43 5.77 2.37 -5.53
CA ASN A 43 6.87 3.27 -5.88
C ASN A 43 7.31 4.20 -4.73
N ASP A 44 6.38 4.63 -3.87
CA ASP A 44 6.68 5.46 -2.70
C ASP A 44 7.31 4.65 -1.56
N THR A 45 7.11 3.33 -1.57
CA THR A 45 7.68 2.42 -0.56
C THR A 45 9.21 2.46 -0.61
N PRO A 46 9.89 2.85 0.49
CA PRO A 46 11.34 3.05 0.49
C PRO A 46 12.16 1.74 0.52
N PHE A 47 11.51 0.59 0.74
CA PHE A 47 12.14 -0.73 0.79
C PHE A 47 11.32 -1.72 -0.04
N LYS A 48 12.01 -2.63 -0.73
CA LYS A 48 11.38 -3.64 -1.56
C LYS A 48 11.84 -5.01 -1.08
N THR A 49 11.10 -5.56 -0.13
CA THR A 49 11.34 -6.89 0.45
C THR A 49 10.55 -7.95 -0.33
N GLU A 50 10.92 -9.22 -0.19
CA GLU A 50 10.18 -10.34 -0.79
C GLU A 50 8.68 -10.26 -0.44
N ARG A 51 8.35 -9.87 0.79
CA ARG A 51 6.96 -9.71 1.23
C ARG A 51 6.22 -8.70 0.36
N ILE A 52 6.79 -7.51 0.13
CA ILE A 52 6.17 -6.47 -0.70
C ILE A 52 6.01 -6.89 -2.15
N PHE A 53 7.00 -7.59 -2.74
CA PHE A 53 6.88 -8.10 -4.11
C PHE A 53 5.80 -9.17 -4.27
N THR A 54 5.55 -9.96 -3.22
CA THR A 54 4.51 -10.99 -3.22
C THR A 54 3.12 -10.47 -2.89
N THR A 55 2.98 -9.18 -2.52
CA THR A 55 1.70 -8.61 -2.06
C THR A 55 0.77 -8.20 -3.22
N MET A 56 0.60 -9.02 -4.25
CA MET A 56 -0.38 -8.76 -5.32
C MET A 56 -1.37 -9.89 -5.49
#